data_AF-C9MV10-F1
#
_entry.id   AF-C9MV10-F1
#
_cell.length_a   1.000
_cell.length_b   1.000
_cell.length_c   1.000
_cell.angle_alpha   90.00
_cell.angle_beta   90.00
_cell.angle_gamma   90.00
#
_symmetry.space_group_name_H-M   'P 1'
#
loop_
_entity.id
_entity.type
_entity.pdbx_description
1 polymer ?
#
loop_
_entity_poly.entity_id
_entity_poly.type
_entity_poly.pdbx_seq_one_letter_code
_entity_poly.pdbx_strand_id
1 'polypeptide(L)'
;MAERDKNDIRKRLEELRKDNNRKNNRQDDGNKSPFSGFLFFVFVVLLFVFTAIFHRDIQTYFQNKKEISYTEFVNKTQKGDFTEINEKDDKLIALVKEDGKEILYFTKK
;
A
#
# COMPACT_ATOMS: atom_id res chain seq x y z
N MET A 1 -13.70 62.41 41.48
CA MET A 1 -12.60 61.48 41.13
C MET A 1 -13.02 60.02 41.24
N ALA A 2 -13.79 59.61 42.26
CA ALA A 2 -14.26 58.22 42.45
C ALA A 2 -15.19 57.67 41.34
N GLU A 3 -15.97 58.51 40.65
CA GLU A 3 -16.87 58.05 39.56
C GLU A 3 -16.11 57.67 38.28
N ARG A 4 -14.97 58.32 38.03
CA ARG A 4 -14.14 58.04 36.83
C ARG A 4 -13.52 56.65 36.94
N ASP A 5 -12.99 56.31 38.12
CA ASP A 5 -12.41 54.98 38.39
C ASP A 5 -13.44 53.85 38.29
N LYS A 6 -14.68 54.08 38.74
CA LYS A 6 -15.75 53.09 38.65
C LYS A 6 -16.11 52.74 37.20
N ASN A 7 -16.06 53.73 36.31
CA ASN A 7 -16.34 53.52 34.89
C ASN A 7 -15.18 52.81 34.18
N ASP A 8 -13.94 53.12 34.54
CA ASP A 8 -12.76 52.44 33.98
C ASP A 8 -12.71 50.96 34.41
N ILE A 9 -13.06 50.66 35.66
CA ILE A 9 -13.17 49.28 36.15
C ILE A 9 -14.25 48.51 35.38
N ARG A 10 -15.41 49.12 35.15
CA ARG A 10 -16.51 48.49 34.38
C ARG A 10 -16.09 48.20 32.93
N LYS A 11 -15.44 49.16 32.28
CA LYS A 11 -14.96 49.02 30.90
C LYS A 11 -13.94 47.88 30.78
N ARG A 12 -12.98 47.81 31.71
CA ARG A 12 -11.99 46.71 31.75
C ARG A 12 -12.64 45.35 32.01
N LEU A 13 -13.64 45.29 32.89
CA LEU A 13 -14.36 44.04 33.17
C LEU A 13 -15.13 43.55 31.94
N GLU A 14 -15.72 44.48 31.17
CA GLU A 14 -16.45 44.18 29.95
C GLU A 14 -15.50 43.73 28.81
N GLU A 15 -14.33 44.36 28.69
CA GLU A 15 -13.27 43.94 27.77
C GLU A 15 -12.75 42.53 28.11
N LEU A 16 -12.49 42.25 29.40
CA LEU A 16 -12.09 40.91 29.84
C LEU A 16 -13.16 39.86 29.56
N ARG A 17 -14.44 40.18 29.76
CA ARG A 17 -15.55 39.28 29.45
C ARG A 17 -15.68 39.00 27.95
N LYS A 18 -15.47 40.03 27.12
CA LYS A 18 -15.51 39.94 25.65
C LYS A 18 -14.35 39.13 25.10
N ASP A 19 -13.15 39.31 25.63
CA ASP A 19 -11.96 38.54 25.24
C ASP A 19 -12.06 37.08 25.64
N ASN A 20 -12.63 36.78 26.82
CA ASN A 20 -12.86 35.41 27.26
C ASN A 20 -13.88 34.68 26.37
N ASN A 21 -14.99 35.35 26.01
CA ASN A 21 -15.97 34.78 25.06
C ASN A 21 -15.41 34.61 23.64
N ARG A 22 -14.49 35.48 23.19
CA ARG A 22 -13.80 35.33 21.89
C ARG A 22 -12.83 34.14 21.86
N LYS A 23 -12.23 33.78 23.00
CA LYS A 23 -11.27 32.67 23.08
C LYS A 23 -11.97 31.30 23.06
N ASN A 24 -13.14 31.19 23.68
CA ASN A 24 -13.96 29.96 23.64
C ASN A 24 -14.56 29.67 22.25
N ASN A 25 -14.78 30.69 21.42
CA ASN A 25 -15.28 30.51 20.05
C ASN A 25 -14.18 30.26 19.00
N ARG A 26 -12.92 30.15 19.39
CA ARG A 26 -11.77 29.93 18.48
C ARG A 26 -11.23 28.51 18.51
N GLN A 27 -11.99 27.57 19.07
CA GLN A 27 -11.48 26.23 19.39
C GLN A 27 -11.95 25.12 18.45
N ASP A 28 -12.47 25.44 17.25
CA ASP A 28 -13.00 24.39 16.35
C ASP A 28 -12.47 24.38 14.90
N ASP A 29 -11.61 25.32 14.48
CA ASP A 29 -11.27 25.47 13.05
C ASP A 29 -9.78 25.26 12.70
N GLY A 30 -9.06 24.33 13.34
CA GLY A 30 -7.66 24.14 12.95
C GLY A 30 -6.89 22.89 13.35
N ASN A 31 -7.42 22.01 14.20
CA ASN A 31 -6.65 20.84 14.66
C ASN A 31 -7.32 19.50 14.34
N LYS A 32 -8.11 19.41 13.26
CA LYS A 32 -8.52 18.11 12.73
C LYS A 32 -7.29 17.46 12.10
N SER A 33 -6.67 16.53 12.84
CA SER A 33 -5.64 15.64 12.33
C SER A 33 -6.00 15.18 10.91
N PRO A 34 -5.06 15.23 9.94
CA PRO A 34 -5.29 14.72 8.59
C PRO A 34 -5.60 13.22 8.58
N PHE A 35 -5.41 12.55 9.72
CA PHE A 35 -5.81 11.17 9.97
C PHE A 35 -7.10 11.17 10.80
N SER A 36 -8.23 11.46 10.15
CA SER A 36 -9.53 11.11 10.73
C SER A 36 -9.64 9.59 10.81
N GLY A 37 -10.29 9.04 11.84
CA GLY A 37 -10.45 7.59 11.99
C GLY A 37 -11.07 6.90 10.77
N PHE A 38 -11.89 7.64 10.01
CA PHE A 38 -12.41 7.21 8.72
C PHE A 38 -11.32 7.01 7.65
N LEU A 39 -10.36 7.94 7.54
CA LEU A 39 -9.25 7.80 6.60
C LEU A 39 -8.32 6.63 6.97
N PHE A 40 -8.12 6.38 8.25
CA PHE A 40 -7.39 5.18 8.70
C PHE A 40 -8.12 3.89 8.30
N PHE A 41 -9.45 3.84 8.48
CA PHE A 41 -10.24 2.69 8.07
C PHE A 41 -10.18 2.46 6.56
N VAL A 42 -10.32 3.53 5.76
CA VAL A 42 -10.17 3.46 4.30
C VAL A 42 -8.78 2.95 3.91
N PHE A 43 -7.73 3.43 4.57
CA PHE A 43 -6.36 2.98 4.32
C PHE A 43 -6.18 1.49 4.62
N VAL A 44 -6.69 0.99 5.76
CA VAL A 44 -6.61 -0.42 6.13
C VAL A 44 -7.36 -1.30 5.13
N VAL A 45 -8.57 -0.90 4.72
CA VAL A 45 -9.35 -1.63 3.71
C VAL A 45 -8.60 -1.63 2.37
N LEU A 46 -8.03 -0.50 1.96
CA LEU A 46 -7.28 -0.39 0.72
C LEU A 46 -6.02 -1.27 0.73
N LEU A 47 -5.32 -1.34 1.87
CA LEU A 47 -4.16 -2.21 2.06
C LEU A 47 -4.56 -3.69 2.02
N PHE A 48 -5.69 -4.06 2.63
CA PHE A 48 -6.22 -5.42 2.58
C PHE A 48 -6.66 -5.83 1.17
N VAL A 49 -7.32 -4.95 0.42
CA VAL A 49 -7.67 -5.20 -0.98
C VAL A 49 -6.42 -5.31 -1.85
N PHE A 50 -5.43 -4.43 -1.64
CA PHE A 50 -4.15 -4.48 -2.33
C PHE A 50 -3.45 -5.82 -2.11
N THR A 51 -3.30 -6.26 -0.85
CA THR A 51 -2.67 -7.56 -0.57
C THR A 51 -3.50 -8.72 -1.13
N ALA A 52 -4.83 -8.69 -1.04
CA ALA A 52 -5.69 -9.75 -1.58
C ALA A 52 -5.55 -9.92 -3.11
N ILE A 53 -5.41 -8.81 -3.85
CA ILE A 53 -5.21 -8.84 -5.31
C ILE A 53 -3.80 -9.32 -5.65
N PHE A 54 -2.77 -8.76 -5.04
CA PHE A 54 -1.38 -9.05 -5.41
C PHE A 54 -0.82 -10.35 -4.83
N HIS A 55 -1.41 -10.91 -3.77
CA HIS A 55 -0.91 -12.15 -3.17
C HIS A 55 -1.01 -13.36 -4.13
N ARG A 56 -2.03 -13.39 -5.00
CA ARG A 56 -2.18 -14.44 -6.02
C ARG A 56 -1.15 -14.29 -7.14
N ASP A 57 -0.95 -13.07 -7.63
CA ASP A 57 -0.03 -12.79 -8.73
C ASP A 57 1.44 -12.97 -8.32
N ILE A 58 1.81 -12.60 -7.10
CA ILE A 58 3.16 -12.79 -6.57
C ILE A 58 3.59 -14.25 -6.73
N GLN A 59 2.74 -15.23 -6.39
CA GLN A 59 3.12 -16.64 -6.53
C GLN A 59 3.39 -17.05 -7.99
N THR A 60 2.69 -16.45 -8.95
CA THR A 60 2.91 -16.67 -10.39
C THR A 60 4.12 -15.88 -10.93
N TYR A 61 4.38 -14.68 -10.41
CA TYR A 61 5.54 -13.85 -10.76
C TYR A 61 6.85 -14.40 -10.17
N PHE A 62 6.80 -15.04 -9.00
CA PHE A 62 7.91 -15.73 -8.34
C PHE A 62 8.06 -17.21 -8.75
N GLN A 63 7.34 -17.66 -9.78
CA GLN A 63 7.74 -18.86 -10.52
C GLN A 63 9.21 -18.66 -10.93
N ASN A 64 10.10 -19.53 -10.49
CA ASN A 64 11.53 -19.38 -10.78
C ASN A 64 11.74 -19.61 -12.27
N LYS A 65 11.80 -18.54 -13.05
CA LYS A 65 12.01 -18.62 -14.49
C LYS A 65 13.50 -18.77 -14.76
N LYS A 66 13.90 -19.86 -15.39
CA LYS A 66 15.28 -20.11 -15.83
C LYS A 66 15.31 -20.10 -17.35
N GLU A 67 15.97 -19.10 -17.92
CA GLU A 67 16.29 -19.11 -19.34
C GLU A 67 17.44 -20.09 -19.58
N ILE A 68 17.29 -20.98 -20.57
CA ILE A 68 18.31 -21.94 -20.96
C ILE A 68 18.48 -21.94 -22.49
N SER A 69 19.66 -22.36 -22.95
CA SER A 69 19.92 -22.48 -24.38
C SER A 69 19.05 -23.57 -25.01
N TYR A 70 18.79 -23.47 -26.32
CA TYR A 70 18.00 -24.49 -27.03
C TYR A 70 18.63 -25.88 -26.92
N THR A 71 19.96 -25.96 -27.04
CA THR A 71 20.71 -27.21 -26.91
C THR A 71 20.56 -27.83 -25.51
N GLU A 72 20.63 -27.02 -24.45
CA GLU A 72 20.41 -27.50 -23.08
C GLU A 72 18.95 -27.93 -22.87
N PHE A 73 18.00 -27.19 -23.43
CA PHE A 73 16.58 -27.54 -23.38
C PHE A 73 16.32 -28.89 -24.03
N VAL A 74 16.88 -29.13 -25.22
CA VAL A 74 16.79 -30.42 -25.92
C VAL A 74 17.48 -31.53 -25.13
N ASN A 75 18.69 -31.29 -24.61
CA ASN A 75 19.40 -32.28 -23.80
C ASN A 75 18.63 -32.69 -22.55
N LYS A 76 17.99 -31.74 -21.86
CA LYS A 76 17.13 -31.99 -20.70
C LYS A 76 15.86 -32.74 -21.07
N THR A 77 15.25 -32.38 -22.21
CA THR A 77 14.10 -33.10 -22.77
C THR A 77 14.45 -34.56 -23.06
N GLN A 78 15.59 -34.81 -23.73
CA GLN A 78 16.04 -36.16 -24.07
C GLN A 78 16.38 -37.01 -22.85
N LYS A 79 16.85 -36.38 -21.76
CA LYS A 79 17.10 -37.05 -20.48
C LYS A 79 15.82 -37.39 -19.71
N GLY A 80 14.67 -36.84 -20.11
CA GLY A 80 13.40 -36.99 -19.41
C GLY A 80 13.23 -36.06 -18.21
N ASP A 81 14.03 -34.98 -18.12
CA ASP A 81 13.93 -33.99 -17.03
C ASP A 81 12.61 -33.18 -17.11
N PHE A 82 11.99 -33.11 -18.29
CA PHE A 82 10.75 -32.37 -18.54
C PHE A 82 9.58 -33.33 -18.71
N THR A 83 8.59 -33.23 -17.82
CA THR A 83 7.35 -34.01 -17.89
C THR A 83 6.36 -33.46 -18.92
N GLU A 84 6.36 -32.14 -19.10
CA GLU A 84 5.47 -31.46 -20.04
C GLU A 84 6.21 -30.27 -20.67
N ILE A 85 6.05 -30.12 -21.99
CA ILE A 85 6.61 -29.03 -22.76
C ILE A 85 5.46 -28.35 -23.49
N ASN A 86 5.34 -27.05 -23.28
CA ASN A 86 4.36 -26.20 -23.93
C ASN A 86 5.08 -25.23 -24.89
N GLU A 87 4.45 -24.93 -26.01
CA GLU A 87 4.91 -23.90 -26.95
C GLU A 87 4.03 -22.67 -26.74
N LYS A 88 4.66 -21.51 -26.51
CA LYS A 88 3.97 -20.23 -26.35
C LYS A 88 4.72 -19.16 -27.12
N ASP A 89 4.03 -18.58 -28.10
CA ASP A 89 4.61 -17.62 -29.05
C ASP A 89 5.86 -18.23 -29.74
N ASP A 90 7.01 -17.57 -29.67
CA ASP A 90 8.30 -18.07 -30.21
C ASP A 90 9.16 -18.77 -29.14
N LYS A 91 8.55 -19.29 -28.07
CA LYS A 91 9.27 -19.88 -26.93
C LYS A 91 8.76 -21.27 -26.59
N LEU A 92 9.70 -22.14 -26.25
CA LEU A 92 9.42 -23.43 -25.61
C LEU A 92 9.53 -23.23 -24.10
N ILE A 93 8.53 -23.72 -23.37
CA ILE A 93 8.43 -23.63 -21.92
C ILE A 93 8.22 -25.02 -21.33
N ALA A 94 8.97 -25.35 -20.28
CA ALA A 94 8.80 -26.58 -19.51
C ALA A 94 8.65 -26.21 -18.03
N LEU A 95 7.61 -26.71 -17.39
CA LEU A 95 7.38 -26.51 -15.95
C LEU A 95 7.79 -27.78 -15.21
N VAL A 96 8.74 -27.64 -14.29
CA VAL A 96 9.30 -28.76 -13.52
C VAL A 96 9.16 -28.44 -12.04
N LYS A 97 8.73 -29.44 -11.26
CA LYS A 97 8.66 -29.33 -9.80
C LYS A 97 9.92 -29.90 -9.17
N GLU A 98 10.89 -29.04 -8.86
CA GLU A 98 12.14 -29.39 -8.16
C GLU A 98 12.01 -28.99 -6.68
N ASP A 99 12.28 -29.90 -5.75
CA ASP A 99 12.27 -29.65 -4.29
C ASP A 99 11.01 -28.92 -3.77
N GLY A 100 9.84 -29.28 -4.33
CA GLY A 100 8.55 -28.70 -3.95
C GLY A 100 8.28 -27.30 -4.52
N LYS A 101 9.20 -26.73 -5.31
CA LYS A 101 9.05 -25.45 -6.00
C LYS A 101 8.85 -25.68 -7.50
N GLU A 102 7.97 -24.90 -8.11
CA GLU A 102 7.79 -24.90 -9.55
C GLU A 102 8.84 -23.99 -10.20
N ILE A 103 9.59 -24.56 -11.15
CA ILE A 103 10.61 -23.90 -11.94
C ILE A 103 10.17 -23.94 -13.39
N LEU A 104 10.13 -22.76 -14.03
CA LEU A 104 9.77 -22.61 -15.42
C LEU A 104 11.05 -22.45 -16.25
N TYR A 105 11.44 -23.51 -16.96
CA TYR A 105 12.51 -23.45 -17.94
C TYR A 105 11.96 -22.91 -19.26
N PHE A 106 12.66 -21.97 -19.89
CA PHE A 106 12.26 -21.48 -21.21
C PHE A 106 13.43 -21.27 -22.14
N THR A 107 13.20 -21.47 -23.44
CA THR A 107 14.15 -21.18 -24.50
C THR A 107 13.43 -20.58 -25.71
N LYS A 108 14.15 -19.80 -26.52
CA LYS A 108 13.63 -19.26 -27.78
C LYS A 108 13.82 -20.29 -28.90
N LYS A 109 12.81 -20.42 -29.75
CA LYS A 109 12.84 -21.30 -30.92
C LYS A 109 13.78 -20.76 -32.02
#